data_AF-A0A3D1V218-F1
#
_entry.id   AF-A0A3D1V218-F1
#
_cell.length_a   1.000
_cell.length_b   1.000
_cell.length_c   1.000
_cell.angle_alpha   90.00
_cell.angle_beta   90.00
_cell.angle_gamma   90.00
#
_symmetry.space_group_name_H-M   'P 1'
#
loop_
_entity.id
_entity.type
_entity.pdbx_description
1 polymer ?
#
loop_
_entity_poly.entity_id
_entity_poly.type
_entity_poly.pdbx_seq_one_letter_code
_entity_poly.pdbx_strand_id
1 'polypeptide(L)'
;GVVIAPEVVAAVRQAGSYLGAAGYRVEEITPPDLSRVSDLWHPIGLPDLNLSLRPFLAESGDPGIATFIESWIALMGIADQPTYLNALAERDTLLRAWNEFLDTYPLIVMPSSTQVALPVGLDIRGEDSAPLMLDALRFQLTLPVLGLPGLAV
;
A
#
# COMPACT_ATOMS: atom_id res chain seq x y z
N GLY A 1 6.20 12.73 7.16
CA GLY A 1 5.63 12.60 5.81
C GLY A 1 6.58 11.77 4.98
N VAL A 2 6.07 10.92 4.10
CA VAL A 2 6.92 10.01 3.31
C VAL A 2 7.66 10.77 2.21
N VAL A 3 8.94 10.44 2.03
CA VAL A 3 9.78 11.02 0.97
C VAL A 3 9.48 10.29 -0.33
N ILE A 4 9.13 11.04 -1.37
CA ILE A 4 8.85 10.53 -2.71
C ILE A 4 9.95 11.03 -3.64
N ALA A 5 10.51 10.14 -4.46
CA ALA A 5 11.52 10.46 -5.43
C ALA A 5 11.02 11.56 -6.40
N PRO A 6 11.83 12.60 -6.70
CA PRO A 6 11.43 13.67 -7.62
C PRO A 6 10.95 13.17 -8.99
N GLU A 7 11.55 12.09 -9.49
CA GLU A 7 11.20 11.45 -10.75
C GLU A 7 9.79 10.85 -10.71
N VAL A 8 9.41 10.26 -9.58
CA VAL A 8 8.05 9.72 -9.37
C VAL A 8 7.03 10.86 -9.34
N VAL A 9 7.34 11.96 -8.64
CA VAL A 9 6.47 13.15 -8.63
C VAL A 9 6.34 13.74 -10.04
N ALA A 10 7.44 13.82 -10.78
CA ALA A 10 7.45 14.30 -12.15
C ALA A 10 6.61 13.39 -13.07
N ALA A 11 6.69 12.07 -12.92
CA ALA A 11 5.90 11.12 -13.69
C ALA A 11 4.39 11.27 -13.44
N VAL A 12 3.96 11.43 -12.19
CA VAL A 12 2.54 11.67 -11.85
C VAL A 12 2.05 12.99 -12.45
N ARG A 13 2.85 14.06 -12.35
CA ARG A 13 2.52 15.36 -12.97
C ARG A 13 2.45 15.26 -14.50
N GLN A 14 3.36 14.51 -15.10
CA GLN A 14 3.38 14.27 -16.53
C GLN A 14 2.11 13.54 -16.98
N ALA A 15 1.70 12.49 -16.26
CA ALA A 15 0.44 11.79 -16.51
C ALA A 15 -0.78 12.73 -16.37
N GLY A 16 -0.80 13.58 -15.34
CA GLY A 16 -1.81 14.63 -15.19
C GLY A 16 -1.85 15.58 -16.41
N SER A 17 -0.69 16.03 -16.91
CA SER A 17 -0.65 16.90 -18.10
C SER A 17 -1.19 16.21 -19.36
N TYR A 18 -0.94 14.90 -19.53
CA TYR A 18 -1.47 14.14 -20.66
C TYR A 18 -2.98 13.98 -20.58
N LEU A 19 -3.53 13.74 -19.38
CA LEU A 19 -4.98 13.74 -19.16
C LEU A 19 -5.59 15.11 -19.47
N GLY A 20 -4.96 16.19 -19.02
CA GLY A 20 -5.39 17.56 -19.34
C GLY A 20 -5.40 17.83 -20.85
N ALA A 21 -4.36 17.42 -21.57
CA ALA A 21 -4.30 17.55 -23.03
C ALA A 21 -5.35 16.70 -23.75
N ALA A 22 -5.78 15.59 -23.15
CA ALA A 22 -6.87 14.75 -23.65
C ALA A 22 -8.28 15.27 -23.28
N GLY A 23 -8.38 16.42 -22.59
CA GLY A 23 -9.65 17.08 -22.27
C GLY A 23 -10.21 16.76 -20.88
N TYR A 24 -9.47 16.04 -20.03
CA TYR A 24 -9.86 15.84 -18.64
C TYR A 24 -9.63 17.11 -17.81
N ARG A 25 -10.52 17.38 -16.84
CA ARG A 25 -10.25 18.36 -15.78
C ARG A 25 -9.35 17.70 -14.74
N VAL A 26 -8.19 18.32 -14.48
CA VAL A 26 -7.18 17.80 -13.56
C VAL A 26 -7.08 18.71 -12.36
N GLU A 27 -7.16 18.14 -11.15
CA GLU A 27 -7.07 18.84 -9.89
C GLU A 27 -6.06 18.14 -8.99
N GLU A 28 -5.15 18.90 -8.36
CA GLU A 28 -4.26 18.38 -7.32
C GLU A 28 -5.04 18.32 -5.99
N ILE A 29 -5.47 17.13 -5.60
CA ILE A 29 -6.24 16.89 -4.38
C ILE A 29 -5.80 15.60 -3.70
N THR A 30 -5.93 15.56 -2.38
CA THR A 30 -5.61 14.36 -1.57
C THR A 30 -6.89 13.55 -1.34
N PRO A 31 -6.92 12.24 -1.67
CA PRO A 31 -8.04 11.36 -1.31
C PRO A 31 -8.23 11.27 0.22
N PRO A 32 -9.44 10.92 0.69
CA PRO A 32 -9.74 10.82 2.11
C PRO A 32 -8.79 9.85 2.83
N ASP A 33 -8.14 10.32 3.89
CA ASP A 33 -7.36 9.48 4.83
C ASP A 33 -6.39 8.48 4.19
N LEU A 34 -5.79 8.84 3.04
CA LEU A 34 -4.98 7.93 2.22
C LEU A 34 -3.93 7.13 3.01
N SER A 35 -3.20 7.78 3.92
CA SER A 35 -2.20 7.11 4.75
C SER A 35 -2.83 6.05 5.64
N ARG A 36 -3.97 6.37 6.27
CA ARG A 36 -4.65 5.44 7.19
C ARG A 36 -5.19 4.23 6.46
N VAL A 37 -5.71 4.41 5.24
CA VAL A 37 -6.12 3.30 4.38
C VAL A 37 -4.97 2.33 4.16
N SER A 38 -3.78 2.82 3.79
CA SER A 38 -2.60 1.97 3.62
C SER A 38 -2.20 1.27 4.92
N ASP A 39 -2.26 1.96 6.06
CA ASP A 39 -1.89 1.41 7.37
C ASP A 39 -2.80 0.24 7.79
N LEU A 40 -4.06 0.20 7.33
CA LEU A 40 -4.98 -0.91 7.60
C LEU A 40 -4.55 -2.23 6.95
N TRP A 41 -3.64 -2.20 5.99
CA TRP A 41 -3.08 -3.41 5.39
C TRP A 41 -2.45 -4.34 6.42
N HIS A 42 -1.77 -3.79 7.42
CA HIS A 42 -1.05 -4.58 8.42
C HIS A 42 -1.98 -5.31 9.40
N PRO A 43 -2.90 -4.63 10.13
CA PRO A 43 -3.80 -5.30 11.06
C PRO A 43 -4.83 -6.21 10.38
N ILE A 44 -5.07 -6.05 9.06
CA ILE A 44 -5.93 -6.95 8.28
C ILE A 44 -5.15 -8.13 7.71
N GLY A 45 -4.01 -7.88 7.06
CA GLY A 45 -3.27 -8.88 6.28
C GLY A 45 -2.36 -9.78 7.13
N LEU A 46 -1.69 -9.26 8.17
CA LEU A 46 -0.77 -10.07 8.96
C LEU A 46 -1.43 -11.20 9.75
N PRO A 47 -2.63 -11.03 10.34
CA PRO A 47 -3.35 -12.16 10.94
C PRO A 47 -3.63 -13.28 9.95
N ASP A 48 -4.04 -12.95 8.72
CA ASP A 48 -4.28 -13.94 7.67
C ASP A 48 -2.97 -14.65 7.28
N LEU A 49 -1.92 -13.90 6.93
CA LEU A 49 -0.62 -14.47 6.56
C LEU A 49 -0.02 -15.34 7.66
N ASN A 50 -0.20 -14.96 8.93
CA ASN A 50 0.27 -15.74 10.07
C ASN A 50 -0.42 -17.12 10.16
N LEU A 51 -1.66 -17.24 9.69
CA LEU A 51 -2.41 -18.50 9.68
C LEU A 51 -2.22 -19.28 8.37
N SER A 52 -2.22 -18.59 7.23
CA SER A 52 -2.29 -19.20 5.90
C SER A 52 -0.93 -19.49 5.27
N LEU A 53 0.10 -18.70 5.60
CA LEU A 53 1.42 -18.78 4.96
C LEU A 53 2.53 -19.15 5.95
N ARG A 54 2.59 -18.48 7.10
CA ARG A 54 3.71 -18.60 8.05
C ARG A 54 4.06 -20.04 8.46
N PRO A 55 3.08 -20.95 8.72
CA PRO A 55 3.38 -22.34 9.09
C PRO A 55 4.15 -23.13 8.02
N PHE A 56 4.05 -22.72 6.76
CA PHE A 56 4.64 -23.42 5.61
C PHE A 56 5.95 -22.79 5.12
N LEU A 57 6.40 -21.67 5.71
CA LEU A 57 7.59 -20.97 5.25
C LEU A 57 8.85 -21.84 5.28
N ALA A 58 8.98 -22.70 6.29
CA ALA A 58 10.11 -23.63 6.40
C ALA A 58 10.17 -24.65 5.25
N GLU A 59 9.04 -24.94 4.60
CA GLU A 59 8.91 -25.91 3.51
C GLU A 59 8.93 -25.24 2.12
N SER A 60 8.92 -23.91 2.06
CA SER A 60 8.81 -23.14 0.81
C SER A 60 10.00 -23.28 -0.14
N GLY A 61 11.17 -23.69 0.37
CA GLY A 61 12.43 -23.71 -0.39
C GLY A 61 13.00 -22.32 -0.68
N ASP A 62 12.37 -21.26 -0.20
CA ASP A 62 12.82 -19.87 -0.34
C ASP A 62 13.08 -19.27 1.05
N PRO A 63 14.36 -19.12 1.48
CA PRO A 63 14.65 -18.49 2.77
C PRO A 63 14.30 -16.99 2.79
N GLY A 64 14.20 -16.34 1.63
CA GLY A 64 13.92 -14.91 1.51
C GLY A 64 12.51 -14.54 1.95
N ILE A 65 11.50 -15.30 1.52
CA ILE A 65 10.11 -15.08 1.96
C ILE A 65 9.97 -15.22 3.47
N ALA A 66 10.69 -16.16 4.09
CA ALA A 66 10.70 -16.31 5.54
C ALA A 66 11.31 -15.09 6.23
N THR A 67 12.47 -14.61 5.76
CA THR A 67 13.11 -13.39 6.28
C THR A 67 12.18 -12.18 6.18
N PHE A 68 11.53 -11.97 5.04
CA PHE A 68 10.64 -10.83 4.85
C PHE A 68 9.41 -10.89 5.77
N ILE A 69 8.71 -12.03 5.81
CA ILE A 69 7.50 -12.18 6.64
C ILE A 69 7.82 -12.03 8.12
N GLU A 70 8.90 -12.63 8.61
CA GLU A 70 9.30 -12.47 10.02
C GLU A 70 9.70 -11.03 10.34
N SER A 71 10.40 -10.34 9.42
CA SER A 71 10.76 -8.92 9.60
C SER A 71 9.52 -8.02 9.63
N TRP A 72 8.51 -8.31 8.81
CA TRP A 72 7.26 -7.56 8.79
C TRP A 72 6.43 -7.81 10.06
N ILE A 73 6.37 -9.05 10.54
CA ILE A 73 5.73 -9.39 11.83
C ILE A 73 6.46 -8.73 13.00
N ALA A 74 7.80 -8.72 13.00
CA ALA A 74 8.58 -8.06 14.03
C ALA A 74 8.30 -6.54 14.08
N LEU A 75 8.14 -5.91 12.92
CA LEU A 75 7.88 -4.48 12.80
C LEU A 75 6.47 -4.08 13.23
N MET A 76 5.44 -4.80 12.77
CA MET A 76 4.04 -4.38 12.92
C MET A 76 3.28 -5.14 14.01
N GLY A 77 3.79 -6.30 14.42
CA GLY A 77 3.05 -7.26 15.24
C GLY A 77 1.93 -7.95 14.48
N ILE A 78 1.29 -8.92 15.14
CA ILE A 78 0.07 -9.57 14.65
C ILE A 78 -1.09 -9.03 15.47
N ALA A 79 -2.08 -8.45 14.79
CA ALA A 79 -3.28 -7.95 15.43
C ALA A 79 -4.04 -9.07 16.14
N ASP A 80 -4.56 -8.78 17.34
CA ASP A 80 -5.50 -9.65 18.02
C ASP A 80 -6.90 -9.57 17.37
N GLN A 81 -7.80 -10.44 17.79
CA GLN A 81 -9.14 -10.51 17.21
C GLN A 81 -9.93 -9.18 17.31
N PRO A 82 -9.96 -8.48 18.47
CA PRO A 82 -10.59 -7.16 18.55
C PRO A 82 -9.98 -6.13 17.59
N THR A 83 -8.65 -6.06 17.48
CA THR A 83 -7.97 -5.12 16.59
C THR A 83 -8.27 -5.41 15.13
N TYR A 84 -8.25 -6.68 14.73
CA TYR A 84 -8.63 -7.12 13.38
C TYR A 84 -10.08 -6.73 13.03
N LEU A 85 -11.03 -7.01 13.91
CA LEU A 85 -12.44 -6.67 13.68
C LEU A 85 -12.68 -5.15 13.60
N ASN A 86 -12.00 -4.37 14.45
CA ASN A 86 -12.07 -2.91 14.39
C ASN A 86 -11.45 -2.37 13.10
N ALA A 87 -10.34 -2.96 12.63
CA ALA A 87 -9.71 -2.58 11.37
C ALA A 87 -10.63 -2.83 10.16
N LEU A 88 -11.39 -3.95 10.16
CA LEU A 88 -12.40 -4.21 9.15
C LEU A 88 -13.57 -3.22 9.20
N ALA A 89 -14.06 -2.88 10.39
CA ALA A 89 -15.12 -1.87 10.53
C ALA A 89 -14.66 -0.47 10.06
N GLU A 90 -13.41 -0.11 10.36
CA GLU A 90 -12.81 1.14 9.89
C GLU A 90 -12.62 1.15 8.37
N ARG A 91 -12.15 0.04 7.79
CA ARG A 91 -12.05 -0.14 6.33
C ARG A 91 -13.38 0.15 5.65
N ASP A 92 -14.50 -0.34 6.16
CA ASP A 92 -15.82 -0.09 5.56
C ASP A 92 -16.25 1.38 5.63
N THR A 93 -15.85 2.08 6.69
CA THR A 93 -16.06 3.54 6.81
C THR A 93 -15.23 4.30 5.77
N LEU A 94 -13.95 3.95 5.63
CA LEU A 94 -13.05 4.57 4.67
C LEU A 94 -13.46 4.27 3.23
N LEU A 95 -13.91 3.05 2.94
CA LEU A 95 -14.43 2.68 1.62
C LEU A 95 -15.65 3.54 1.23
N ARG A 96 -16.53 3.85 2.17
CA ARG A 96 -17.65 4.77 1.91
C ARG A 96 -17.17 6.16 1.54
N ALA A 97 -16.24 6.74 2.32
CA ALA A 97 -15.67 8.04 2.04
C ALA A 97 -14.95 8.09 0.68
N TRP A 98 -14.24 7.01 0.32
CA TRP A 98 -13.61 6.87 -0.99
C TRP A 98 -14.61 6.76 -2.13
N ASN A 99 -15.73 6.04 -1.97
CA ASN A 99 -16.77 6.00 -3.00
C ASN A 99 -17.41 7.38 -3.21
N GLU A 100 -17.71 8.13 -2.15
CA GLU A 100 -18.21 9.51 -2.26
C GLU A 100 -17.19 10.44 -2.94
N PHE A 101 -15.91 10.25 -2.65
CA PHE A 101 -14.83 10.97 -3.34
C PHE A 101 -14.76 10.60 -4.82
N LEU A 102 -14.85 9.32 -5.16
CA LEU A 102 -14.80 8.81 -6.54
C LEU A 102 -16.04 9.19 -7.36
N ASP A 103 -17.20 9.41 -6.73
CA ASP A 103 -18.38 9.99 -7.39
C ASP A 103 -18.09 11.40 -7.95
N THR A 104 -17.19 12.15 -7.28
CA THR A 104 -16.74 13.46 -7.75
C THR A 104 -15.49 13.37 -8.63
N TYR A 105 -14.55 12.49 -8.28
CA TYR A 105 -13.26 12.29 -8.94
C TYR A 105 -13.13 10.84 -9.41
N PRO A 106 -13.76 10.47 -10.56
CA PRO A 106 -13.86 9.07 -10.99
C PRO A 106 -12.53 8.45 -11.42
N LEU A 107 -11.47 9.26 -11.51
CA LEU A 107 -10.11 8.83 -11.86
C LEU A 107 -9.12 9.48 -10.89
N ILE A 108 -8.25 8.65 -10.32
CA ILE A 108 -7.13 9.09 -9.49
C ILE A 108 -5.84 8.66 -10.18
N VAL A 109 -4.91 9.61 -10.34
CA VAL A 109 -3.53 9.32 -10.71
C VAL A 109 -2.67 9.52 -9.48
N MET A 110 -1.99 8.47 -9.05
CA MET A 110 -1.11 8.49 -7.89
C MET A 110 0.14 7.66 -8.14
N PRO A 111 1.23 7.86 -7.37
CA PRO A 111 2.41 7.03 -7.50
C PRO A 111 2.10 5.54 -7.26
N SER A 112 2.75 4.65 -8.01
CA SER A 112 2.76 3.23 -7.65
C SER A 112 3.73 2.95 -6.50
N SER A 113 4.93 3.54 -6.55
CA SER A 113 5.92 3.47 -5.47
C SER A 113 6.40 4.87 -5.11
N THR A 114 6.98 5.04 -3.91
CA THR A 114 7.65 6.29 -3.55
C THR A 114 9.07 6.39 -4.13
N GLN A 115 9.62 5.28 -4.63
CA GLN A 115 10.96 5.19 -5.20
C GLN A 115 10.88 4.79 -6.68
N VAL A 116 11.92 5.12 -7.46
CA VAL A 116 12.02 4.70 -8.88
C VAL A 116 12.22 3.20 -8.99
N ALA A 117 13.10 2.65 -8.16
CA ALA A 117 13.35 1.22 -8.05
C ALA A 117 13.86 0.90 -6.65
N LEU A 118 13.46 -0.25 -6.11
CA LEU A 118 14.04 -0.78 -4.89
C LEU A 118 15.29 -1.61 -5.23
N PRO A 119 16.37 -1.52 -4.43
CA PRO A 119 17.52 -2.39 -4.60
C PRO A 119 17.13 -3.88 -4.53
N VAL A 120 17.78 -4.70 -5.34
CA VAL A 120 17.61 -6.15 -5.29
C VAL A 120 17.95 -6.68 -3.89
N GLY A 121 17.07 -7.54 -3.39
CA GLY A 121 17.19 -8.16 -2.08
C GLY A 121 17.15 -7.13 -0.95
N LEU A 122 16.48 -5.99 -1.11
CA LEU A 122 16.24 -5.06 -0.01
C LEU A 122 15.39 -5.74 1.08
N ASP A 123 14.33 -6.41 0.67
CA ASP A 123 13.31 -7.11 1.47
C ASP A 123 13.85 -8.23 2.38
N ILE A 124 15.05 -8.73 2.08
CA ILE A 124 15.70 -9.82 2.81
C ILE A 124 16.91 -9.37 3.64
N ARG A 125 17.12 -8.07 3.83
CA ARG A 125 18.21 -7.53 4.68
C ARG A 125 17.86 -7.49 6.17
N GLY A 126 16.69 -8.02 6.54
CA GLY A 126 16.19 -8.08 7.91
C GLY A 126 15.37 -6.84 8.30
N GLU A 127 15.17 -6.66 9.60
CA GLU A 127 14.21 -5.72 10.18
C GLU A 127 14.41 -4.26 9.73
N ASP A 128 15.66 -3.79 9.58
CA ASP A 128 15.95 -2.42 9.17
C ASP A 128 15.44 -2.08 7.75
N SER A 129 15.21 -3.10 6.92
CA SER A 129 14.78 -2.94 5.53
C SER A 129 13.26 -2.99 5.34
N ALA A 130 12.54 -3.63 6.26
CA ALA A 130 11.09 -3.77 6.18
C ALA A 130 10.37 -2.40 6.17
N PRO A 131 10.72 -1.42 7.04
CA PRO A 131 10.14 -0.07 6.98
C PRO A 131 10.37 0.60 5.62
N LEU A 132 11.59 0.50 5.08
CA LEU A 132 11.95 1.11 3.79
C LEU A 132 11.13 0.53 2.65
N MET A 133 10.92 -0.79 2.65
CA MET A 133 10.10 -1.47 1.66
C MET A 133 8.62 -1.09 1.81
N LEU A 134 8.06 -1.13 3.02
CA LEU A 134 6.64 -0.81 3.24
C LEU A 134 6.33 0.65 2.90
N ASP A 135 7.21 1.59 3.26
CA ASP A 135 7.08 2.99 2.85
C ASP A 135 7.14 3.14 1.33
N ALA A 136 8.00 2.37 0.66
CA ALA A 136 8.09 2.37 -0.80
C ALA A 136 6.83 1.84 -1.49
N LEU A 137 6.12 0.90 -0.87
CA LEU A 137 4.94 0.25 -1.43
C LEU A 137 3.61 0.84 -0.94
N ARG A 138 3.63 1.84 -0.06
CA ARG A 138 2.44 2.34 0.66
C ARG A 138 1.23 2.63 -0.22
N PHE A 139 1.44 3.15 -1.44
CA PHE A 139 0.35 3.45 -2.37
C PHE A 139 -0.25 2.20 -3.01
N GLN A 140 0.54 1.13 -3.15
CA GLN A 140 0.06 -0.17 -3.62
C GLN A 140 -0.80 -0.88 -2.58
N LEU A 141 -0.68 -0.53 -1.30
CA LEU A 141 -1.47 -1.11 -0.22
C LEU A 141 -2.89 -0.53 -0.14
N THR A 142 -3.10 0.68 -0.66
CA THR A 142 -4.38 1.40 -0.55
C THR A 142 -5.52 0.65 -1.27
N LEU A 143 -5.31 0.27 -2.53
CA LEU A 143 -6.38 -0.31 -3.35
C LEU A 143 -6.79 -1.71 -2.87
N PRO A 144 -5.87 -2.64 -2.53
CA PRO A 144 -6.22 -3.93 -1.96
C PRO A 144 -7.00 -3.82 -0.64
N VAL A 145 -6.64 -2.87 0.24
CA VAL A 145 -7.40 -2.63 1.47
C VAL A 145 -8.84 -2.28 1.15
N LEU A 146 -9.09 -1.39 0.19
CA LEU A 146 -10.45 -0.96 -0.15
C LEU A 146 -11.18 -1.90 -1.12
N GLY A 147 -10.47 -2.82 -1.77
CA GLY A 147 -11.03 -3.65 -2.85
C GLY A 147 -11.38 -2.86 -4.11
N LEU A 148 -10.68 -1.75 -4.36
CA LEU A 148 -10.90 -0.88 -5.52
C LEU A 148 -10.03 -1.31 -6.71
N PRO A 149 -10.51 -1.13 -7.96
CA PRO A 149 -9.71 -1.45 -9.14
C PRO A 149 -8.57 -0.44 -9.33
N GLY A 150 -7.47 -0.91 -9.93
CA GLY A 150 -6.35 -0.06 -10.32
C GLY A 150 -5.51 -0.69 -11.42
N LEU A 151 -4.73 0.15 -12.10
CA LEU A 151 -3.79 -0.25 -13.14
C LEU A 151 -2.47 0.53 -12.95
N ALA A 152 -1.35 -0.15 -13.12
CA ALA A 152 -0.02 0.47 -13.19
C ALA A 152 0.48 0.41 -14.65
N VAL A 153 1.01 1.53 -15.15
CA VAL A 153 1.50 1.73 -16.54
C VAL A 153 2.84 2.44 -16.56
#